data_AF-A0A7K4X7L0-F1
#
_entry.id   AF-A0A7K4X7L0-F1
#
_cell.length_a   1.000
_cell.length_b   1.000
_cell.length_c   1.000
_cell.angle_alpha   90.00
_cell.angle_beta   90.00
_cell.angle_gamma   90.00
#
_symmetry.space_group_name_H-M   'P 1'
#
loop_
_entity.id
_entity.type
_entity.pdbx_description
1 polymer ?
#
loop_
_entity_poly.entity_id
_entity_poly.type
_entity_poly.pdbx_seq_one_letter_code
_entity_poly.pdbx_strand_id
1 'polypeptide(L)'
;LSRLNTIWKGFINMQSVAKFVTKAYPVSGCFDYLSEDLPDTIHIGGRISPKTVWDYVGKLKSSLSKELCLIRFHPATEEEEVAYISLYSYFSSRGRFGVVANNNRHVKDLYLIPLSSKDPIPSKLLPFEGPG
;
A
#
# COMPACT_ATOMS: atom_id res chain seq x y z
N LEU A 1 9.40 -19.07 -1.05
CA LEU A 1 9.21 -17.67 -0.57
C LEU A 1 9.51 -17.63 0.93
N SER A 2 10.79 -17.65 1.27
CA SER A 2 11.32 -17.81 2.62
C SER A 2 11.30 -16.50 3.43
N ARG A 3 10.68 -16.55 4.62
CA ARG A 3 11.03 -15.77 5.83
C ARG A 3 10.95 -14.22 5.81
N LEU A 4 10.05 -13.60 5.06
CA LEU A 4 9.68 -12.21 5.39
C LEU A 4 8.65 -12.23 6.53
N ASN A 5 9.06 -11.75 7.71
CA ASN A 5 8.13 -11.56 8.82
C ASN A 5 7.10 -10.51 8.42
N THR A 6 5.83 -10.81 8.70
CA THR A 6 4.75 -9.84 8.55
C THR A 6 4.99 -8.68 9.51
N ILE A 7 4.98 -7.46 9.00
CA ILE A 7 5.19 -6.24 9.79
C ILE A 7 3.87 -5.67 10.31
N TRP A 8 2.75 -6.03 9.71
CA TRP A 8 1.42 -5.63 10.17
C TRP A 8 0.35 -6.61 9.69
N LYS A 9 -0.69 -6.82 10.50
CA LYS A 9 -1.89 -7.59 10.15
C LYS A 9 -3.10 -6.79 10.60
N GLY A 10 -4.08 -6.65 9.71
CA GLY A 10 -5.34 -5.99 10.03
C GLY A 10 -6.28 -6.02 8.83
N PHE A 11 -7.19 -5.06 8.78
CA PHE A 11 -8.21 -4.98 7.73
C PHE A 11 -7.92 -3.87 6.73
N ILE A 12 -8.23 -4.12 5.47
CA ILE A 12 -8.48 -3.05 4.49
C ILE A 12 -9.98 -2.99 4.26
N ASN A 13 -10.55 -1.78 4.33
CA ASN A 13 -11.97 -1.55 4.10
C ASN A 13 -12.17 -0.40 3.12
N MET A 14 -12.83 -0.69 2.01
CA MET A 14 -13.40 0.30 1.11
C MET A 14 -14.91 0.11 1.05
N GLN A 15 -15.65 1.10 1.55
CA GLN A 15 -17.10 1.05 1.63
C GLN A 15 -17.71 0.66 0.27
N SER A 16 -18.62 -0.32 0.30
CA SER A 16 -19.34 -0.84 -0.88
C SER A 16 -18.47 -1.53 -1.94
N VAL A 17 -17.17 -1.73 -1.71
CA VAL A 17 -16.27 -2.42 -2.66
C VAL A 17 -15.71 -3.71 -2.07
N ALA A 18 -15.02 -3.63 -0.93
CA ALA A 18 -14.40 -4.78 -0.30
C ALA A 18 -14.02 -4.48 1.16
N LYS A 19 -14.09 -5.51 2.00
CA LYS A 19 -13.48 -5.53 3.34
C LYS A 19 -12.83 -6.89 3.53
N PHE A 20 -11.56 -6.92 3.90
CA PHE A 20 -10.83 -8.18 4.08
C PHE A 20 -9.67 -8.06 5.07
N VAL A 21 -9.29 -9.20 5.66
CA VAL A 21 -8.08 -9.30 6.47
C VAL A 21 -6.86 -9.51 5.57
N THR A 22 -5.79 -8.77 5.83
CA THR A 22 -4.55 -8.84 5.07
C THR A 22 -3.32 -8.76 5.98
N LYS A 23 -2.21 -9.26 5.47
CA LYS A 23 -0.87 -9.10 6.04
C LYS A 23 -0.06 -8.14 5.17
N ALA A 24 0.74 -7.28 5.80
CA ALA A 24 1.70 -6.43 5.12
C ALA A 24 3.13 -6.99 5.27
N TYR A 25 3.91 -6.89 4.20
CA TYR A 25 5.29 -7.30 4.16
C TYR A 25 6.16 -6.14 3.66
N PRO A 26 7.37 -5.98 4.21
CA PRO A 26 8.30 -4.94 3.78
C PRO A 26 8.71 -5.15 2.32
N VAL A 27 8.93 -4.05 1.59
CA VAL A 27 9.48 -4.05 0.23
C VAL A 27 10.68 -3.11 0.14
N SER A 28 10.51 -1.82 0.47
CA SER A 28 11.58 -0.81 0.45
C SER A 28 11.38 0.28 1.51
N GLY A 29 12.46 0.86 2.03
CA GLY A 29 12.43 1.99 2.98
C GLY A 29 12.52 1.57 4.45
N CYS A 30 12.22 2.51 5.35
CA CYS A 30 12.19 2.29 6.79
C CYS A 30 10.84 1.70 7.22
N PHE A 31 10.86 0.69 8.10
CA PHE A 31 9.67 0.00 8.62
C PHE A 31 9.53 0.11 10.14
N ASP A 32 10.43 0.84 10.79
CA ASP A 32 10.41 1.04 12.24
C ASP A 32 9.07 1.66 12.65
N TYR A 33 8.45 1.11 13.69
CA TYR A 33 7.15 1.54 14.22
C TYR A 33 5.96 1.45 13.25
N LEU A 34 6.12 0.90 12.03
CA LEU A 34 5.02 0.85 11.06
C LEU A 34 3.80 0.06 11.58
N SER A 35 4.03 -0.95 12.43
CA SER A 35 2.96 -1.71 13.10
C SER A 35 2.12 -0.86 14.03
N GLU A 36 2.71 0.18 14.64
CA GLU A 36 2.06 1.12 15.55
C GLU A 36 1.42 2.30 14.79
N ASP A 37 1.99 2.64 13.65
CA ASP A 37 1.55 3.76 12.81
C ASP A 37 0.36 3.40 11.90
N LEU A 38 0.17 2.13 11.57
CA LEU A 38 -0.97 1.64 10.80
C LEU A 38 -2.14 1.27 11.73
N PRO A 39 -3.37 1.77 11.47
CA PRO A 39 -4.54 1.41 12.27
C PRO A 39 -4.94 -0.05 12.04
N ASP A 40 -5.69 -0.65 12.98
CA ASP A 40 -6.24 -2.01 12.83
C ASP A 40 -7.09 -2.19 11.57
N THR A 41 -7.77 -1.12 11.13
CA THR A 41 -8.50 -1.07 9.86
C THR A 41 -8.06 0.14 9.06
N ILE A 42 -7.49 -0.10 7.88
CA ILE A 42 -7.19 0.92 6.88
C ILE A 42 -8.48 1.23 6.10
N HIS A 43 -8.96 2.47 6.20
CA HIS A 43 -10.13 2.94 5.46
C HIS A 43 -9.72 3.67 4.18
N ILE A 44 -10.13 3.10 3.05
CA ILE A 44 -9.97 3.72 1.74
C ILE A 44 -11.05 4.78 1.58
N GLY A 45 -10.66 6.06 1.64
CA GLY A 45 -11.58 7.19 1.53
C GLY A 45 -11.81 7.68 0.10
N GLY A 46 -10.97 7.27 -0.86
CA GLY A 46 -11.11 7.76 -2.22
C GLY A 46 -10.14 7.19 -3.23
N ARG A 47 -10.10 7.87 -4.37
CA ARG A 47 -9.27 7.54 -5.53
C ARG A 47 -8.41 8.73 -5.91
N ILE A 48 -7.20 8.47 -6.37
CA ILE A 48 -6.29 9.50 -6.89
C ILE A 48 -5.70 9.09 -8.23
N SER A 49 -5.29 10.07 -9.03
CA SER A 49 -4.62 9.80 -10.31
C SER A 49 -3.20 9.28 -10.05
N PRO A 50 -2.71 8.26 -10.80
CA PRO A 50 -1.33 7.81 -10.70
C PRO A 50 -0.32 8.93 -10.90
N LYS A 51 -0.56 9.84 -11.86
CA LYS A 51 0.29 10.99 -12.14
C LYS A 51 0.54 11.84 -10.88
N THR A 52 -0.52 12.18 -10.15
CA THR A 52 -0.41 12.99 -8.92
C THR A 52 0.49 12.31 -7.89
N VAL A 53 0.34 10.99 -7.70
CA VAL A 53 1.15 10.23 -6.74
C VAL A 53 2.60 10.15 -7.21
N TRP A 54 2.85 9.88 -8.49
CA TRP A 54 4.21 9.78 -9.03
C TRP A 54 4.97 11.11 -9.03
N ASP A 55 4.29 12.22 -9.31
CA ASP A 55 4.86 13.56 -9.19
C ASP A 55 5.22 13.87 -7.74
N TYR A 56 4.38 13.45 -6.78
CA TYR A 56 4.65 13.62 -5.35
C TYR A 56 5.82 12.77 -4.86
N VAL A 57 5.84 11.47 -5.18
CA VAL A 57 6.94 10.55 -4.86
C VAL A 57 8.26 11.05 -5.45
N GLY A 58 8.23 11.61 -6.66
CA GLY A 58 9.40 12.23 -7.27
C GLY A 58 9.99 13.38 -6.43
N LYS A 59 9.15 14.19 -5.79
CA LYS A 59 9.57 15.28 -4.90
C LYS A 59 10.03 14.77 -3.53
N LEU A 60 9.48 13.66 -3.04
CA LEU A 60 9.88 13.06 -1.77
C LEU A 60 11.32 12.54 -1.78
N LYS A 61 11.83 12.08 -2.93
CA LYS A 61 13.23 11.60 -3.04
C LYS A 61 14.28 12.65 -2.68
N SER A 62 13.96 13.94 -2.76
CA SER A 62 14.84 15.04 -2.36
C SER A 62 14.48 15.64 -0.98
N SER A 63 13.51 15.07 -0.27
CA SER A 63 13.07 15.57 1.02
C SER A 63 14.00 15.10 2.14
N LEU A 64 14.44 16.04 2.99
CA LEU A 64 15.21 15.73 4.21
C LEU A 64 14.33 15.45 5.44
N SER A 65 13.02 15.62 5.32
CA SER A 65 12.08 15.60 6.46
C SER A 65 10.96 14.58 6.32
N LYS A 66 10.99 13.77 5.27
CA LYS A 66 9.95 12.79 4.94
C LYS A 66 10.62 11.54 4.42
N GLU A 67 10.16 10.40 4.91
CA GLU A 67 10.61 9.09 4.47
C GLU A 67 9.56 8.46 3.56
N LEU A 68 10.02 7.62 2.64
CA LEU A 68 9.16 6.81 1.78
C LEU A 68 9.30 5.35 2.21
N CYS A 69 8.17 4.74 2.55
CA CYS A 69 8.08 3.32 2.88
C CYS A 69 7.17 2.63 1.87
N LEU A 70 7.60 1.47 1.37
CA LEU A 70 6.87 0.61 0.45
C LEU A 70 6.63 -0.75 1.08
N ILE A 71 5.37 -1.15 1.12
CA ILE A 71 4.92 -2.44 1.65
C ILE A 71 4.02 -3.14 0.62
N ARG A 72 4.00 -4.47 0.66
CA ARG A 72 3.04 -5.27 -0.12
C ARG A 72 2.01 -5.92 0.79
N PHE A 73 0.76 -5.92 0.35
CA PHE A 73 -0.31 -6.64 1.02
C PHE A 73 -0.46 -8.05 0.44
N HIS A 74 -0.90 -8.99 1.28
CA HIS A 74 -1.29 -10.33 0.87
C HIS A 74 -2.50 -10.76 1.71
N PRO A 75 -3.56 -11.33 1.09
CA PRO A 75 -4.73 -11.79 1.83
C PRO A 75 -4.29 -12.72 2.96
N ALA A 76 -4.93 -12.59 4.13
CA ALA A 76 -4.49 -13.31 5.31
C ALA A 76 -4.78 -14.82 5.23
N THR A 77 -5.82 -15.20 4.49
CA THR A 77 -6.29 -16.56 4.20
C THR A 77 -6.88 -16.63 2.78
N GLU A 78 -7.21 -17.83 2.30
CA GLU A 78 -7.82 -18.04 0.97
C GLU A 78 -9.22 -17.42 0.87
N GLU A 79 -9.99 -17.39 1.97
CA GLU A 79 -11.33 -16.79 1.99
C GLU A 79 -11.30 -15.28 1.72
N GLU A 80 -10.19 -14.62 2.03
CA GLU A 80 -10.00 -13.17 1.84
C GLU A 80 -9.56 -12.81 0.41
N GLU A 81 -9.16 -13.80 -0.40
CA GLU A 81 -8.60 -13.58 -1.72
C GLU A 81 -9.60 -12.94 -2.69
N VAL A 82 -10.88 -13.36 -2.63
CA VAL A 82 -11.93 -12.79 -3.48
C VAL A 82 -12.10 -11.28 -3.23
N ALA A 83 -12.13 -10.87 -1.98
CA ALA A 83 -12.26 -9.47 -1.60
C ALA A 83 -10.99 -8.66 -1.92
N TYR A 84 -9.81 -9.26 -1.73
CA TYR A 84 -8.53 -8.68 -2.14
C TYR A 84 -8.50 -8.42 -3.67
N ILE A 85 -8.87 -9.41 -4.48
CA ILE A 85 -8.93 -9.33 -5.94
C ILE A 85 -9.99 -8.32 -6.38
N SER A 86 -11.14 -8.25 -5.71
CA SER A 86 -12.18 -7.26 -5.98
C SER A 86 -11.64 -5.83 -5.83
N LEU A 87 -10.92 -5.55 -4.75
CA LEU A 87 -10.33 -4.23 -4.52
C LEU A 87 -9.23 -3.90 -5.56
N TYR A 88 -8.35 -4.87 -5.86
CA TYR A 88 -7.35 -4.72 -6.92
C TYR A 88 -8.03 -4.38 -8.27
N SER A 89 -9.05 -5.15 -8.65
CA SER A 89 -9.76 -5.00 -9.92
C SER A 89 -10.50 -3.68 -10.00
N TYR A 90 -11.07 -3.21 -8.88
CA TYR A 90 -11.75 -1.92 -8.79
C TYR A 90 -10.81 -0.76 -9.19
N PHE A 91 -9.59 -0.73 -8.64
CA PHE A 91 -8.60 0.31 -8.92
C PHE A 91 -7.95 0.15 -10.30
N SER A 92 -7.55 -1.08 -10.64
CA SER A 92 -6.90 -1.41 -11.92
C SER A 92 -7.77 -1.03 -13.11
N SER A 93 -9.04 -1.47 -13.12
CA SER A 93 -10.00 -1.16 -14.20
C SER A 93 -10.28 0.33 -14.40
N ARG A 94 -10.01 1.15 -13.38
CA ARG A 94 -10.24 2.61 -13.41
C ARG A 94 -8.96 3.41 -13.67
N GLY A 95 -7.80 2.75 -13.70
CA GLY A 95 -6.51 3.44 -13.78
C GLY A 95 -6.31 4.43 -12.61
N ARG A 96 -6.72 4.06 -11.40
CA ARG A 96 -6.65 4.93 -10.20
C ARG A 96 -5.96 4.21 -9.06
N PHE A 97 -5.36 4.98 -8.15
CA PHE A 97 -4.83 4.48 -6.88
C PHE A 97 -5.82 4.75 -5.75
N GLY A 98 -5.75 3.97 -4.67
CA GLY A 98 -6.49 4.20 -3.45
C GLY A 98 -5.83 5.24 -2.56
N VAL A 99 -6.64 6.04 -1.87
CA VAL A 99 -6.18 6.99 -0.84
C VAL A 99 -6.76 6.57 0.50
N VAL A 100 -5.90 6.46 1.51
CA VAL A 100 -6.32 6.14 2.88
C VAL A 100 -6.75 7.42 3.60
N ALA A 101 -7.88 7.36 4.31
CA ALA A 101 -8.50 8.51 4.97
C ALA A 101 -8.27 8.58 6.48
N ASN A 102 -7.82 7.51 7.12
CA ASN A 102 -7.65 7.40 8.57
C ASN A 102 -6.20 7.14 8.97
N ASN A 103 -5.27 7.90 8.38
CA ASN A 103 -3.86 7.82 8.74
C ASN A 103 -3.62 8.33 10.17
N ASN A 104 -2.68 7.72 10.88
CA ASN A 104 -2.17 8.25 12.15
C ASN A 104 -1.30 9.51 11.89
N ARG A 105 -1.02 10.30 12.93
CA ARG A 105 -0.22 11.54 12.89
C ARG A 105 1.20 11.37 12.31
N HIS A 106 1.76 10.16 12.37
CA HIS A 106 3.09 9.84 11.85
C HIS A 106 3.07 9.54 10.35
N VAL A 107 1.91 9.11 9.80
CA VAL A 107 1.73 8.80 8.38
C VAL A 107 1.05 9.98 7.71
N LYS A 108 1.82 10.75 6.94
CA LYS A 108 1.28 11.90 6.20
C LYS A 108 0.31 11.46 5.10
N ASP A 109 0.77 10.56 4.24
CA ASP A 109 0.03 10.09 3.08
C ASP A 109 0.25 8.57 2.92
N LEU A 110 -0.82 7.83 2.66
CA LEU A 110 -0.76 6.39 2.37
C LEU A 110 -1.62 6.11 1.12
N TYR A 111 -1.01 5.45 0.15
CA TYR A 111 -1.61 5.16 -1.15
C TYR A 111 -1.60 3.66 -1.45
N LEU A 112 -2.68 3.16 -2.06
CA LEU A 112 -2.75 1.77 -2.55
C LEU A 112 -2.57 1.76 -4.07
N ILE A 113 -1.55 1.05 -4.53
CA ILE A 113 -1.21 0.89 -5.95
C ILE A 113 -1.63 -0.52 -6.39
N PRO A 114 -2.62 -0.67 -7.31
CA PRO A 114 -2.86 -1.96 -7.93
C PRO A 114 -1.70 -2.27 -8.89
N LEU A 115 -0.90 -3.29 -8.58
CA LEU A 115 0.21 -3.71 -9.44
C LEU A 115 -0.02 -5.17 -9.88
N SER A 116 -0.14 -5.40 -11.19
CA SER A 116 -0.27 -6.76 -11.72
C SER A 116 1.06 -7.51 -11.63
N SER A 117 1.00 -8.83 -11.51
CA SER A 117 2.18 -9.70 -11.68
C SER A 117 2.80 -9.63 -13.08
N LYS A 118 2.06 -9.11 -14.06
CA LYS A 118 2.52 -8.91 -15.45
C LYS A 118 3.03 -7.50 -15.71
N ASP A 119 2.77 -6.56 -14.82
CA ASP A 119 3.17 -5.16 -15.00
C ASP A 119 4.61 -4.97 -14.50
N PRO A 120 5.42 -4.14 -15.18
CA PRO A 120 6.72 -3.77 -14.66
C PRO A 120 6.57 -2.95 -13.38
N ILE A 121 7.55 -3.08 -12.48
CA ILE A 121 7.62 -2.23 -11.28
C ILE A 121 7.79 -0.77 -11.74
N PRO A 122 6.95 0.18 -11.26
CA PRO A 122 7.10 1.59 -11.59
C PRO A 122 8.49 2.11 -11.22
N SER A 123 9.19 2.71 -12.19
CA SER A 123 10.58 3.19 -11.99
C SER A 123 10.74 4.21 -10.86
N LYS A 124 9.68 4.94 -10.52
CA LYS A 124 9.66 5.87 -9.38
C LYS A 124 9.84 5.16 -8.03
N LEU A 125 9.51 3.87 -7.92
CA LEU A 125 9.72 3.06 -6.73
C LEU A 125 11.12 2.43 -6.66
N LEU A 126 11.93 2.56 -7.71
CA LEU A 126 13.26 1.98 -7.80
C LEU A 126 14.37 3.02 -7.52
N PRO A 127 15.57 2.56 -7.10
CA PRO A 127 15.87 1.19 -6.64
C PRO A 127 15.15 0.87 -5.33
N PHE A 128 14.95 -0.43 -5.04
CA PHE A 128 14.48 -0.83 -3.71
C PHE A 128 15.64 -0.77 -2.71
N GLU A 129 15.36 -0.16 -1.57
CA GLU A 129 16.22 -0.14 -0.38
C GLU A 129 15.57 -1.04 0.68
N GLY A 130 15.71 -2.35 0.50
CA GLY A 130 14.99 -3.33 1.32
C GLY A 130 14.88 -4.71 0.66
N PRO A 131 13.97 -5.57 1.17
CA PRO A 131 13.88 -6.98 0.74
C PRO A 131 13.32 -7.20 -0.66
N GLY A 132 12.59 -6.24 -1.23
CA GLY A 132 11.96 -6.36 -2.56
C GLY A 132 10.63 -7.12 -2.58
#